data_AF-A0A3D3B167-F1
#
_entry.id   AF-A0A3D3B167-F1
#
_cell.length_a   1.000
_cell.length_b   1.000
_cell.length_c   1.000
_cell.angle_alpha   90.00
_cell.angle_beta   90.00
_cell.angle_gamma   90.00
#
_symmetry.space_group_name_H-M   'P 1'
#
loop_
_entity.id
_entity.type
_entity.pdbx_description
1 polymer ?
#
loop_
_entity_poly.entity_id
_entity_poly.type
_entity_poly.pdbx_seq_one_letter_code
_entity_poly.pdbx_strand_id
1 'polypeptide(L)'
;MRAVTSSIDPISAARALDLARVSLSRPGAPTSLPQRLLVVDPERQTATWLESGEAIAAWPVSTARAGIAGEKGSYRTPPGWHRIHRRIGEDADPGTVFASRAPTGEKWCGEARDDDLILTRILTLEGLEDGVNRGPGRDSLER
;
A
#
# COMPACT_ATOMS: atom_id res chain seq x y z
N MET A 1 8.73 3.56 18.11
CA MET A 1 8.27 2.36 17.40
C MET A 1 9.29 1.27 17.66
N ARG A 2 8.99 0.30 18.55
CA ARG A 2 9.85 -0.89 18.67
C ARG A 2 9.59 -1.71 17.41
N ALA A 3 10.62 -1.93 16.60
CA ALA A 3 10.57 -2.98 15.59
C ALA A 3 10.44 -4.29 16.37
N VAL A 4 9.21 -4.79 16.47
CA VAL A 4 9.00 -6.19 16.83
C VAL A 4 9.43 -6.95 15.59
N THR A 5 10.72 -7.24 15.48
CA THR A 5 11.23 -8.24 14.53
C THR A 5 10.83 -9.61 15.06
N SER A 6 9.53 -9.88 15.05
CA SER A 6 9.10 -11.27 14.92
C SER A 6 9.62 -11.69 13.55
N SER A 7 10.41 -12.76 13.51
CA SER A 7 10.77 -13.41 12.25
C SER A 7 9.50 -13.61 11.43
N ILE A 8 9.47 -13.09 10.20
CA ILE A 8 8.31 -13.28 9.32
C ILE A 8 8.11 -14.78 9.14
N ASP A 9 6.87 -15.23 9.26
CA ASP A 9 6.50 -16.62 8.97
C ASP A 9 7.02 -17.01 7.57
N PRO A 10 7.80 -18.10 7.43
CA PRO A 10 8.38 -18.51 6.16
C PRO A 10 7.35 -18.70 5.03
N ILE A 11 6.14 -19.14 5.36
CA ILE A 11 5.07 -19.35 4.37
C ILE A 11 4.60 -18.01 3.81
N SER A 12 4.43 -17.01 4.67
CA SER A 12 4.02 -15.66 4.29
C SER A 12 5.13 -14.94 3.51
N ALA A 13 6.39 -15.14 3.89
CA ALA A 13 7.54 -14.62 3.15
C ALA A 13 7.61 -15.21 1.72
N ALA A 14 7.53 -16.54 1.60
CA ALA A 14 7.54 -17.23 0.30
C ALA A 14 6.38 -16.77 -0.58
N ARG A 15 5.17 -16.69 -0.03
CA ARG A 15 3.99 -16.21 -0.77
C ARG A 15 4.16 -14.79 -1.28
N ALA A 16 4.67 -13.86 -0.46
CA ALA A 16 4.87 -12.49 -0.89
C ALA A 16 5.85 -12.41 -2.07
N LEU A 17 6.93 -13.19 -2.03
CA LEU A 17 7.89 -13.29 -3.13
C LEU A 17 7.26 -13.91 -4.38
N ASP A 18 6.46 -14.97 -4.23
CA ASP A 18 5.77 -15.62 -5.36
C ASP A 18 4.78 -14.67 -6.04
N LEU A 19 3.97 -13.94 -5.26
CA LEU A 19 3.06 -12.92 -5.79
C LEU A 19 3.83 -11.84 -6.59
N ALA A 20 4.96 -11.38 -6.07
CA ALA A 20 5.81 -10.41 -6.76
C ALA A 20 6.44 -10.97 -8.04
N ARG A 21 6.86 -12.24 -8.05
CA ARG A 21 7.42 -12.88 -9.25
C ARG A 21 6.37 -13.10 -10.32
N VAL A 22 5.18 -13.58 -9.93
CA VAL A 22 4.06 -13.79 -10.86
C VAL A 22 3.63 -12.46 -11.48
N SER A 23 3.61 -11.36 -10.70
CA SER A 23 3.19 -10.05 -11.22
C SER A 23 4.16 -9.44 -12.23
N LEU A 24 5.42 -9.91 -12.34
CA LEU A 24 6.35 -9.47 -13.40
C LEU A 24 5.88 -9.81 -14.81
N SER A 25 4.98 -10.79 -14.96
CA SER A 25 4.40 -11.15 -16.26
C SER A 25 3.35 -10.16 -16.77
N ARG A 26 2.95 -9.18 -15.94
CA ARG A 26 1.91 -8.21 -16.28
C ARG A 26 2.42 -7.13 -17.24
N PRO A 27 1.59 -6.64 -18.18
CA PRO A 27 1.92 -5.47 -18.97
C PRO A 27 2.23 -4.27 -18.07
N GLY A 28 3.34 -3.56 -18.32
CA GLY A 28 3.74 -2.39 -17.52
C GLY A 28 4.48 -2.74 -16.21
N ALA A 29 4.72 -4.03 -15.94
CA ALA A 29 5.58 -4.44 -14.84
C ALA A 29 7.04 -3.98 -15.04
N PRO A 30 7.79 -3.76 -13.95
CA PRO A 30 9.23 -3.61 -14.02
C PRO A 30 9.91 -4.82 -14.70
N THR A 31 11.05 -4.61 -15.34
CA THR A 31 11.81 -5.69 -16.01
C THR A 31 12.34 -6.75 -15.02
N SER A 32 12.52 -6.36 -13.76
CA SER A 32 12.96 -7.22 -12.66
C SER A 32 12.34 -6.74 -11.35
N LEU A 33 12.38 -7.58 -10.30
CA LEU A 33 11.96 -7.13 -8.97
C LEU A 33 12.78 -5.90 -8.55
N PRO A 34 12.13 -4.80 -8.13
CA PRO A 34 12.83 -3.67 -7.55
C PRO A 34 13.59 -4.07 -6.29
N GLN A 35 14.68 -3.35 -5.97
CA GLN A 35 15.45 -3.58 -4.75
C GLN A 35 14.58 -3.43 -3.49
N ARG A 36 13.63 -2.49 -3.50
CA ARG A 36 12.66 -2.30 -2.42
C ARG A 36 11.26 -2.42 -2.99
N LEU A 37 10.49 -3.36 -2.44
CA LEU A 37 9.13 -3.63 -2.88
C LEU A 37 8.23 -3.82 -1.66
N LEU A 38 7.05 -3.22 -1.69
CA LEU A 38 5.98 -3.53 -0.75
C LEU A 38 4.93 -4.37 -1.48
N VAL A 39 4.77 -5.62 -1.07
CA VAL A 39 3.76 -6.53 -1.60
C VAL A 39 2.54 -6.45 -0.70
N VAL A 40 1.44 -5.93 -1.22
CA VAL A 40 0.15 -5.92 -0.53
C VAL A 40 -0.64 -7.14 -0.99
N ASP A 41 -0.98 -8.03 -0.05
CA ASP A 41 -1.84 -9.18 -0.26
C ASP A 41 -3.23 -8.90 0.36
N PRO A 42 -4.23 -8.51 -0.44
CA PRO A 42 -5.57 -8.25 0.05
C PRO A 42 -6.30 -9.49 0.57
N GLU A 43 -5.93 -10.68 0.13
CA GLU A 43 -6.54 -11.93 0.61
C GLU A 43 -6.11 -12.22 2.05
N ARG A 44 -4.83 -11.96 2.35
CA ARG A 44 -4.27 -12.12 3.70
C ARG A 44 -4.27 -10.83 4.54
N GLN A 45 -4.75 -9.71 3.99
CA GLN A 45 -4.73 -8.40 4.64
C GLN A 45 -3.35 -8.08 5.24
N THR A 46 -2.30 -8.32 4.45
CA THR A 46 -0.90 -8.17 4.88
C THR A 46 -0.12 -7.35 3.86
N ALA A 47 0.75 -6.47 4.33
CA ALA A 47 1.77 -5.82 3.51
C ALA A 47 3.16 -6.31 3.92
N THR A 48 3.89 -6.90 2.99
CA THR A 48 5.24 -7.44 3.20
C THR A 48 6.26 -6.58 2.48
N TRP A 49 7.25 -6.08 3.22
CA TRP A 49 8.39 -5.38 2.66
C TRP A 49 9.45 -6.39 2.24
N LEU A 50 9.76 -6.41 0.94
CA LEU A 50 10.87 -7.15 0.37
C LEU A 50 12.06 -6.20 0.12
N GLU A 51 13.26 -6.59 0.54
CA GLU A 51 14.52 -6.03 0.06
C GLU A 51 15.31 -7.09 -0.70
N SER A 52 15.68 -6.79 -1.95
CA SER A 52 16.43 -7.70 -2.83
C SER A 52 15.84 -9.12 -2.93
N GLY A 53 14.51 -9.23 -2.83
CA GLY A 53 13.78 -10.50 -2.87
C GLY A 53 13.66 -11.24 -1.52
N GLU A 54 14.22 -10.69 -0.45
CA GLU A 54 14.09 -11.20 0.91
C GLU A 54 13.03 -10.42 1.69
N ALA A 55 12.18 -11.12 2.45
CA ALA A 55 11.16 -10.48 3.27
C ALA A 55 11.77 -9.94 4.58
N ILE A 56 11.71 -8.61 4.76
CA ILE A 56 12.34 -7.90 5.88
C ILE A 56 11.37 -7.60 7.01
N ALA A 57 10.13 -7.21 6.66
CA ALA A 57 9.06 -7.04 7.64
C ALA A 57 7.68 -7.29 7.00
N ALA A 58 6.69 -7.55 7.84
CA ALA A 58 5.29 -7.65 7.43
C ALA A 58 4.38 -6.96 8.47
N TRP A 59 3.31 -6.34 7.99
CA TRP A 59 2.31 -5.68 8.83
C TRP A 59 0.91 -6.07 8.39
N PRO A 60 -0.05 -6.20 9.34
CA PRO A 60 -1.45 -6.25 8.98
C PRO A 60 -1.83 -4.93 8.30
N VAL A 61 -2.71 -5.00 7.32
CA VAL A 61 -3.28 -3.85 6.64
C VAL A 61 -4.78 -4.00 6.52
N SER A 62 -5.45 -2.92 6.12
CA SER A 62 -6.84 -2.96 5.71
C SER A 62 -6.94 -2.46 4.27
N THR A 63 -7.50 -3.27 3.39
CA THR A 63 -7.81 -2.88 2.01
C THR A 63 -9.30 -2.58 1.87
N ALA A 64 -9.72 -2.07 0.72
CA ALA A 64 -11.11 -1.69 0.49
C ALA A 64 -12.04 -2.89 0.66
N ARG A 65 -13.08 -2.73 1.50
CA ARG A 65 -14.13 -3.73 1.70
C ARG A 65 -14.84 -4.12 0.39
N ALA A 66 -14.93 -3.21 -0.58
CA ALA A 66 -15.53 -3.47 -1.89
C ALA A 66 -14.66 -4.38 -2.80
N GLY A 67 -13.47 -4.78 -2.35
CA GLY A 67 -12.57 -5.68 -3.06
C GLY A 67 -11.64 -4.94 -4.03
N ILE A 68 -11.20 -5.65 -5.08
CA ILE A 68 -10.10 -5.23 -5.96
C ILE A 68 -10.60 -4.79 -7.35
N ALA A 69 -10.31 -3.55 -7.73
CA ALA A 69 -10.68 -3.00 -9.04
C ALA A 69 -10.07 -1.63 -9.34
N GLY A 70 -9.84 -1.38 -10.64
CA GLY A 70 -9.25 -0.14 -11.15
C GLY A 70 -10.25 0.97 -11.46
N GLU A 71 -11.56 0.71 -11.53
CA GLU A 71 -12.56 1.71 -11.97
C GLU A 71 -12.65 2.90 -11.01
N LYS A 72 -12.56 4.12 -11.53
CA LYS A 72 -12.79 5.35 -10.79
C LYS A 72 -14.17 5.35 -10.14
N GLY A 73 -14.25 5.78 -8.88
CA GLY A 73 -15.51 5.80 -8.11
C GLY A 73 -16.01 4.44 -7.63
N SER A 74 -15.28 3.34 -7.88
CA SER A 74 -15.67 2.01 -7.38
C SER A 74 -15.48 1.84 -5.87
N TYR A 75 -14.66 2.70 -5.24
CA TYR A 75 -14.18 2.52 -3.86
C TYR A 75 -13.48 1.18 -3.62
N ARG A 76 -12.95 0.55 -4.69
CA ARG A 76 -12.19 -0.69 -4.67
C ARG A 76 -10.69 -0.39 -4.70
N THR A 77 -9.89 -1.28 -4.13
CA THR A 77 -8.42 -1.18 -4.13
C THR A 77 -7.91 -1.49 -5.55
N PRO A 78 -7.23 -0.55 -6.24
CA PRO A 78 -6.74 -0.81 -7.58
C PRO A 78 -5.59 -1.84 -7.55
N PRO A 79 -5.63 -2.87 -8.41
CA PRO A 79 -4.57 -3.89 -8.47
C PRO A 79 -3.36 -3.40 -9.25
N GLY A 80 -2.31 -4.22 -9.26
CA GLY A 80 -1.17 -4.08 -10.16
C GLY A 80 0.00 -3.28 -9.58
N TRP A 81 0.99 -3.05 -10.42
CA TRP A 81 2.20 -2.32 -10.09
C TRP A 81 1.90 -0.85 -9.86
N HIS A 82 2.39 -0.36 -8.72
CA HIS A 82 2.32 1.04 -8.35
C HIS A 82 3.70 1.56 -8.00
N ARG A 83 3.91 2.86 -8.22
CA ARG A 83 5.05 3.62 -7.71
C ARG A 83 4.55 4.61 -6.69
N ILE A 84 5.28 4.77 -5.58
CA ILE A 84 5.04 5.89 -4.65
C ILE A 84 5.36 7.18 -5.41
N HIS A 85 4.33 8.00 -5.64
CA HIS A 85 4.47 9.29 -6.33
C HIS A 85 4.86 10.40 -5.35
N ARG A 86 4.16 10.47 -4.22
CA ARG A 86 4.47 11.41 -3.13
C ARG A 86 4.18 10.79 -1.79
N ARG A 87 4.94 11.25 -0.80
CA ARG A 87 4.75 11.00 0.62
C ARG A 87 4.37 12.32 1.29
N ILE A 88 3.26 12.32 2.01
CA ILE A 88 2.71 13.49 2.72
C ILE A 88 2.75 13.19 4.21
N GLY A 89 3.12 14.18 5.03
CA GLY A 89 3.28 14.02 6.48
C GLY A 89 4.66 13.52 6.91
N GLU A 90 5.72 13.86 6.17
CA GLU A 90 7.11 13.52 6.53
C GLU A 90 7.44 13.93 7.96
N ASP A 91 7.16 15.19 8.28
CA ASP A 91 7.47 15.82 9.56
C ASP A 91 6.27 15.77 10.54
N ALA A 92 5.23 15.01 10.21
CA ALA A 92 4.05 14.92 11.06
C ALA A 92 4.33 14.01 12.27
N ASP A 93 3.96 14.51 13.45
CA ASP A 93 4.02 13.74 14.68
C ASP A 93 3.14 12.49 14.61
N PRO A 94 3.54 11.37 15.23
CA PRO A 94 2.70 10.18 15.34
C PRO A 94 1.30 10.51 15.87
N GLY A 95 0.27 10.04 15.18
CA GLY A 95 -1.13 10.29 15.52
C GLY A 95 -1.71 11.57 14.92
N THR A 96 -0.93 12.39 14.20
CA THR A 96 -1.48 13.55 13.47
C THR A 96 -2.58 13.11 12.52
N VAL A 97 -3.77 13.71 12.63
CA VAL A 97 -4.93 13.39 11.80
C VAL A 97 -4.91 14.23 10.52
N PHE A 98 -5.14 13.60 9.37
CA PHE A 98 -5.20 14.25 8.07
C PHE A 98 -6.61 14.20 7.47
N ALA A 99 -7.01 15.28 6.80
CA ALA A 99 -8.19 15.34 5.95
C ALA A 99 -7.83 16.07 4.65
N SER A 100 -8.30 15.57 3.51
CA SER A 100 -7.99 16.15 2.19
C SER A 100 -6.48 16.38 1.97
N ARG A 101 -5.65 15.46 2.50
CA ARG A 101 -4.17 15.49 2.46
C ARG A 101 -3.51 16.64 3.22
N ALA A 102 -4.23 17.35 4.08
CA ALA A 102 -3.70 18.37 4.98
C ALA A 102 -3.82 17.94 6.44
N PRO A 103 -2.88 18.32 7.33
CA PRO A 103 -3.05 18.09 8.76
C PRO A 103 -4.25 18.90 9.26
N THR A 104 -5.08 18.27 10.08
CA THR A 104 -6.29 18.89 10.64
C THR A 104 -6.02 19.73 11.89
N GLY A 105 -4.85 19.55 12.50
CA GLY A 105 -4.52 20.05 13.84
C GLY A 105 -4.92 19.11 14.98
N GLU A 106 -5.68 18.05 14.68
CA GLU A 106 -6.03 17.00 15.64
C GLU A 106 -4.92 15.95 15.75
N LYS A 107 -4.77 15.38 16.96
CA LYS A 107 -3.85 14.29 17.26
C LYS A 107 -4.59 13.15 17.94
N TRP A 108 -4.65 12.01 17.27
CA TRP A 108 -5.16 10.77 17.83
C TRP A 108 -4.18 10.19 18.84
N CYS A 109 -4.69 9.83 20.03
CA CYS A 109 -3.91 9.35 21.16
C CYS A 109 -4.20 7.90 21.52
N GLY A 110 -4.92 7.16 20.66
CA GLY A 110 -5.27 5.75 20.87
C GLY A 110 -6.69 5.53 21.40
N GLU A 111 -7.50 6.59 21.50
CA GLU A 111 -8.90 6.50 21.88
C GLU A 111 -9.73 5.73 20.84
N ALA A 112 -10.77 5.03 21.31
CA ALA A 112 -11.69 4.30 20.44
C ALA A 112 -12.55 5.28 19.64
N ARG A 113 -12.70 5.01 18.34
CA ARG A 113 -13.43 5.86 17.41
C ARG A 113 -14.11 5.04 16.32
N ASP A 114 -15.21 5.59 15.79
CA ASP A 114 -16.00 4.98 14.72
C ASP A 114 -15.63 5.53 13.33
N ASP A 115 -14.85 6.61 13.24
CA ASP A 115 -14.37 7.21 12.00
C ASP A 115 -13.04 6.63 11.52
N ASP A 116 -12.90 6.47 10.19
CA ASP A 116 -11.69 5.98 9.54
C ASP A 116 -10.65 7.11 9.45
N LEU A 117 -9.85 7.28 10.51
CA LEU A 117 -8.81 8.31 10.54
C LEU A 117 -7.65 7.99 9.60
N ILE A 118 -7.24 9.01 8.84
CA ILE A 118 -5.96 8.99 8.13
C ILE A 118 -4.90 9.60 9.03
N LEU A 119 -3.93 8.79 9.44
CA LEU A 119 -2.96 9.19 10.46
C LEU A 119 -1.55 9.30 9.89
N THR A 120 -0.83 10.29 10.37
CA THR A 120 0.61 10.49 10.27
C THR A 120 1.18 10.62 8.85
N ARG A 121 0.98 9.62 7.97
CA ARG A 121 1.52 9.59 6.61
C ARG A 121 0.45 9.22 5.58
N ILE A 122 0.51 9.86 4.42
CA ILE A 122 -0.26 9.48 3.22
C ILE A 122 0.72 9.21 2.08
N LEU A 123 0.57 8.05 1.43
CA LEU A 123 1.29 7.73 0.20
C LEU A 123 0.31 7.87 -0.98
N THR A 124 0.64 8.77 -1.90
CA THR A 124 -0.05 8.83 -3.20
C THR A 124 0.67 7.89 -4.16
N LEU A 125 -0.11 7.13 -4.92
CA LEU A 125 0.40 6.06 -5.77
C LEU A 125 0.10 6.36 -7.23
N GLU A 126 1.10 6.16 -8.07
CA GLU A 126 0.94 6.16 -9.52
C GLU A 126 0.83 4.71 -10.00
N GLY A 127 -0.21 4.40 -10.77
CA GLY A 127 -0.32 3.10 -11.44
C GLY A 127 0.63 3.00 -12.62
N LEU A 128 1.15 1.80 -12.88
CA LEU A 128 2.13 1.54 -13.95
C LEU A 128 1.57 0.68 -15.10
N GLU A 129 0.33 0.20 -14.99
CA GLU A 129 -0.30 -0.75 -15.92
C GLU A 129 -1.50 -0.10 -16.65
N ASP A 130 -1.33 0.17 -17.94
CA ASP A 130 -2.38 0.79 -18.78
C ASP A 130 -3.65 -0.06 -18.83
N GLY A 131 -4.80 0.58 -18.60
CA GLY A 131 -6.11 -0.09 -18.58
C GLY A 131 -6.38 -0.90 -17.31
N VAL A 132 -5.41 -1.00 -16.39
CA VAL A 132 -5.56 -1.67 -15.09
C VAL A 132 -5.62 -0.65 -13.96
N ASN A 133 -4.57 0.16 -13.83
CA ASN A 133 -4.43 1.18 -12.78
C ASN A 133 -3.83 2.50 -13.29
N ARG A 134 -3.61 2.61 -14.61
CA ARG A 134 -3.24 3.82 -15.32
C ARG A 134 -4.20 4.07 -16.49
N GLY A 135 -4.56 5.35 -16.69
CA GLY A 135 -5.34 5.81 -17.84
C GLY A 135 -6.81 6.12 -17.57
N PRO A 136 -7.58 6.52 -18.61
CA PRO A 136 -8.92 7.07 -18.47
C PRO A 136 -9.88 6.15 -17.70
N GLY A 137 -10.53 6.71 -16.67
CA GLY A 137 -11.47 5.97 -15.83
C GLY A 137 -10.84 4.93 -14.91
N ARG A 138 -9.50 4.74 -14.96
CA ARG A 138 -8.75 3.78 -14.14
C ARG A 138 -7.36 4.31 -13.78
N ASP A 139 -7.30 5.52 -13.23
CA ASP A 139 -6.04 6.15 -12.84
C ASP A 139 -5.90 6.17 -11.31
N SER A 140 -4.92 5.43 -10.78
CA SER A 140 -4.61 5.44 -9.34
C SER A 140 -4.12 6.79 -8.83
N LEU A 141 -3.48 7.59 -9.68
CA LEU A 141 -2.89 8.88 -9.30
C LEU A 141 -3.94 9.99 -9.14
N GLU A 142 -5.02 9.94 -9.91
CA GLU A 142 -6.09 10.95 -9.90
C GLU A 142 -7.17 10.75 -8.82
N ARG A 143 -7.03 9.72 -7.98
CA ARG A 143 -8.00 9.39 -6.93
C ARG A 143 -7.84 10.24 -5.68
#